data_AF-A0A8C4MG64-F1
#
_entry.id   AF-A0A8C4MG64-F1
#
_cell.length_a   1.000
_cell.length_b   1.000
_cell.length_c   1.000
_cell.angle_alpha   90.00
_cell.angle_beta   90.00
_cell.angle_gamma   90.00
#
_symmetry.space_group_name_H-M   'P 1'
#
loop_
_entity.id
_entity.type
_entity.pdbx_description
1 polymer ?
#
loop_
_entity_poly.entity_id
_entity_poly.type
_entity_poly.pdbx_seq_one_letter_code
_entity_poly.pdbx_strand_id
1 'polypeptide(L)'
;MPARGGAQLSRRLGQKKQRLLEAEQHQSPPDGAWTPSPREPSLGLPATPGPQRSIYFSSPQGRPARLGSEFFDQPAVSLARAFLGQVLVRQLDNGTELRGRIVETEAYLGPEDEAAHSRGGRQTPRNRSMFMEPGTLYVYLIYGMYFCMNVSSRGEGACVLLRALEPLGGLETMRQLRSTLRKGAAGRALRDRELCSGPSKLCQALAIDKSFDQRDLAKDKAVWLERGPPGPSEPVVVAAARVGIGHAGEWAHKPLRFYIQGSPWVSVVDRAAERDSHRSARRQGRGLQSSCKGKLLSRGRWLSAREPSCLIPAEHPSTLLSWAQTSRWATDRPGR
;
A
#
# COMPACT_ATOMS: atom_id res chain seq x y z
N MET A 1 -2.71 71.28 -20.52
CA MET A 1 -2.05 70.62 -21.67
C MET A 1 -2.15 69.11 -21.50
N PRO A 2 -2.62 68.35 -22.50
CA PRO A 2 -2.90 66.91 -22.37
C PRO A 2 -1.77 66.01 -22.90
N ALA A 3 -1.74 64.75 -22.45
CA ALA A 3 -0.96 63.68 -23.08
C ALA A 3 -1.90 62.57 -23.59
N ARG A 4 -1.86 62.31 -24.91
CA ARG A 4 -2.55 61.19 -25.58
C ARG A 4 -1.53 60.10 -25.88
N GLY A 5 -1.88 58.82 -25.72
CA GLY A 5 -0.93 57.74 -26.05
C GLY A 5 -1.40 56.30 -25.79
N GLY A 6 -2.61 55.91 -26.18
CA GLY A 6 -3.16 54.58 -25.85
C GLY A 6 -4.09 53.96 -26.89
N ALA A 7 -3.66 53.85 -28.16
CA ALA A 7 -4.55 53.39 -29.25
C ALA A 7 -3.89 52.58 -30.40
N GLN A 8 -2.67 52.03 -30.24
CA GLN A 8 -1.96 51.39 -31.37
C GLN A 8 -1.53 49.91 -31.20
N LEU A 9 -1.67 49.30 -30.02
CA LEU A 9 -1.26 47.90 -29.79
C LEU A 9 -2.38 46.85 -29.97
N SER A 10 -3.65 47.24 -30.01
CA SER A 10 -4.80 46.31 -30.13
C SER A 10 -5.10 45.82 -31.56
N ARG A 11 -4.48 46.40 -32.60
CA ARG A 11 -4.81 46.08 -34.02
C ARG A 11 -3.94 45.00 -34.69
N ARG A 12 -2.89 44.46 -34.04
CA ARG A 12 -1.95 43.51 -34.68
C ARG A 12 -2.16 42.02 -34.35
N LEU A 13 -3.14 41.67 -33.50
CA LEU A 13 -3.44 40.28 -33.13
C LEU A 13 -4.67 39.67 -33.86
N GLY A 14 -5.48 40.48 -34.55
CA GLY A 14 -6.70 40.01 -35.23
C GLY A 14 -6.50 39.38 -36.61
N GLN A 15 -5.41 39.69 -37.33
CA GLN A 15 -5.27 39.34 -38.76
C GLN A 15 -4.48 38.06 -39.04
N LYS A 16 -3.85 37.44 -38.03
CA LYS A 16 -3.01 36.23 -38.23
C LYS A 16 -3.75 34.91 -37.97
N LYS A 17 -4.98 34.94 -37.45
CA LYS A 17 -5.79 33.75 -37.12
C LYS A 17 -6.81 33.36 -38.20
N GLN A 18 -6.91 34.15 -39.28
CA GLN A 18 -7.97 34.04 -40.28
C GLN A 18 -7.46 33.74 -41.70
N ARG A 19 -6.19 33.30 -41.83
CA ARG A 19 -5.58 32.81 -43.09
C ARG A 19 -5.03 31.39 -43.01
N LEU A 20 -5.38 30.66 -41.95
CA LEU A 20 -4.97 29.27 -41.69
C LEU A 20 -6.16 28.29 -41.60
N LEU A 21 -7.37 28.75 -41.95
CA LEU A 21 -8.61 27.96 -41.89
C LEU A 21 -9.29 27.82 -43.27
N GLU A 22 -8.69 28.36 -44.34
CA GLU A 22 -9.26 28.38 -45.70
C GLU A 22 -8.36 27.63 -46.72
N ALA A 23 -7.38 26.84 -46.26
CA ALA A 23 -6.34 26.25 -47.13
C ALA A 23 -6.33 24.71 -47.22
N GLU A 24 -7.12 24.00 -46.41
CA GLU A 24 -7.15 22.51 -46.40
C GLU A 24 -8.59 21.95 -46.44
N GLN A 25 -9.48 22.62 -47.16
CA GLN A 25 -10.70 22.00 -47.69
C GLN A 25 -10.62 21.96 -49.21
N HIS A 26 -10.41 20.77 -49.78
CA HIS A 26 -10.88 20.26 -51.09
C HIS A 26 -9.91 19.18 -51.62
N GLN A 27 -10.35 17.90 -51.68
CA GLN A 27 -10.26 17.00 -52.85
C GLN A 27 -10.62 15.52 -52.53
N SER A 28 -11.68 15.04 -53.19
CA SER A 28 -12.15 13.64 -53.39
C SER A 28 -13.09 13.62 -54.62
N PRO A 29 -13.55 12.46 -55.18
CA PRO A 29 -13.10 11.07 -55.06
C PRO A 29 -12.40 10.63 -56.39
N PRO A 30 -12.91 9.85 -57.40
CA PRO A 30 -14.16 9.07 -57.60
C PRO A 30 -13.96 7.53 -57.65
N ASP A 31 -15.03 6.78 -57.94
CA ASP A 31 -15.15 5.31 -57.96
C ASP A 31 -14.89 4.61 -59.33
N GLY A 32 -14.74 3.28 -59.33
CA GLY A 32 -14.74 2.42 -60.54
C GLY A 32 -14.78 0.90 -60.21
N ALA A 33 -15.48 0.06 -60.98
CA ALA A 33 -16.03 -1.23 -60.50
C ALA A 33 -15.63 -2.51 -61.28
N TRP A 34 -15.52 -3.62 -60.54
CA TRP A 34 -15.87 -5.05 -60.83
C TRP A 34 -15.66 -5.73 -62.22
N THR A 35 -15.08 -6.95 -62.20
CA THR A 35 -15.59 -8.22 -62.85
C THR A 35 -14.74 -9.46 -62.41
N PRO A 36 -15.19 -10.74 -62.57
CA PRO A 36 -14.84 -11.82 -61.61
C PRO A 36 -14.29 -13.18 -62.15
N SER A 37 -13.97 -14.09 -61.19
CA SER A 37 -13.90 -15.59 -61.29
C SER A 37 -12.58 -16.23 -61.80
N PRO A 38 -12.25 -17.52 -61.48
CA PRO A 38 -13.06 -18.53 -60.76
C PRO A 38 -12.40 -19.29 -59.57
N ARG A 39 -13.29 -20.04 -58.91
CA ARG A 39 -13.23 -20.93 -57.73
C ARG A 39 -12.08 -21.96 -57.67
N GLU A 40 -11.58 -22.26 -56.46
CA GLU A 40 -11.62 -23.58 -55.78
C GLU A 40 -10.99 -23.51 -54.35
N PRO A 41 -10.99 -24.55 -53.48
CA PRO A 41 -12.10 -24.83 -52.57
C PRO A 41 -11.78 -24.61 -51.08
N SER A 42 -12.83 -24.60 -50.25
CA SER A 42 -12.75 -24.37 -48.80
C SER A 42 -12.09 -25.50 -48.01
N LEU A 43 -11.07 -25.16 -47.21
CA LEU A 43 -10.64 -25.94 -46.04
C LEU A 43 -10.58 -25.01 -44.81
N GLY A 44 -11.08 -25.51 -43.67
CA GLY A 44 -11.38 -24.70 -42.49
C GLY A 44 -10.14 -24.13 -41.79
N LEU A 45 -10.29 -22.91 -41.26
CA LEU A 45 -9.30 -22.27 -40.39
C LEU A 45 -9.11 -23.09 -39.09
N PRO A 46 -7.88 -23.51 -38.73
CA PRO A 46 -7.59 -23.88 -37.36
C PRO A 46 -7.64 -22.61 -36.50
N ALA A 47 -8.48 -22.60 -35.46
CA ALA A 47 -8.57 -21.48 -34.53
C ALA A 47 -7.28 -21.35 -33.72
N THR A 48 -6.42 -20.40 -34.08
CA THR A 48 -5.19 -20.11 -33.35
C THR A 48 -5.55 -19.54 -31.96
N PRO A 49 -5.14 -20.18 -30.84
CA PRO A 49 -5.27 -19.54 -29.54
C PRO A 49 -4.36 -18.30 -29.53
N GLY A 50 -4.95 -17.13 -29.28
CA GLY A 50 -4.18 -15.90 -29.06
C GLY A 50 -3.20 -16.08 -27.89
N PRO A 51 -2.05 -15.37 -27.88
CA PRO A 51 -1.00 -15.61 -26.90
C PRO A 51 -1.52 -15.32 -25.48
N GLN A 52 -1.69 -16.38 -24.69
CA GLN A 52 -1.97 -16.25 -23.26
C GLN A 52 -0.79 -15.55 -22.59
N ARG A 53 -0.96 -14.27 -22.28
CA ARG A 53 0.02 -13.51 -21.50
C ARG A 53 0.04 -14.06 -20.07
N SER A 54 1.14 -14.71 -19.72
CA SER A 54 1.44 -15.05 -18.34
C SER A 54 1.44 -13.79 -17.47
N ILE A 55 0.67 -13.79 -16.38
CA ILE A 55 0.64 -12.69 -15.40
C ILE A 55 1.98 -12.49 -14.67
N TYR A 56 2.97 -13.35 -14.91
CA TYR A 56 4.26 -13.34 -14.24
C TYR A 56 5.43 -12.80 -15.09
N PHE A 57 5.23 -12.48 -16.37
CA PHE A 57 6.29 -12.00 -17.29
C PHE A 57 5.65 -11.31 -18.53
N SER A 58 5.88 -10.05 -18.91
CA SER A 58 6.76 -8.96 -18.42
C SER A 58 6.12 -7.59 -18.73
N SER A 59 6.56 -6.52 -18.06
CA SER A 59 6.55 -5.16 -18.64
C SER A 59 7.97 -4.72 -18.99
N PRO A 60 8.21 -3.98 -20.09
CA PRO A 60 9.55 -3.53 -20.44
C PRO A 60 10.04 -2.41 -19.51
N GLN A 61 11.33 -2.46 -19.17
CA GLN A 61 12.15 -1.33 -18.72
C GLN A 61 11.73 -0.61 -17.42
N GLY A 62 12.20 -1.15 -16.29
CA GLY A 62 12.91 -0.31 -15.31
C GLY A 62 12.13 0.37 -14.18
N ARG A 63 10.82 0.13 -14.02
CA ARG A 63 10.08 0.57 -12.81
C ARG A 63 9.61 -0.64 -11.99
N PRO A 64 9.84 -0.68 -10.66
CA PRO A 64 9.22 -1.67 -9.79
C PRO A 64 7.69 -1.61 -9.95
N ALA A 65 7.03 -2.77 -9.95
CA ALA A 65 5.59 -2.82 -10.14
C ALA A 65 4.87 -2.07 -9.00
N ARG A 66 4.03 -1.10 -9.38
CA ARG A 66 3.07 -0.47 -8.47
C ARG A 66 2.13 -1.54 -7.92
N LEU A 67 1.84 -1.49 -6.62
CA LEU A 67 0.88 -2.38 -5.98
C LEU A 67 -0.55 -1.93 -6.27
N GLY A 68 -1.41 -2.85 -6.71
CA GLY A 68 -2.80 -2.58 -7.09
C GLY A 68 -3.77 -2.64 -5.92
N SER A 69 -5.06 -2.45 -6.19
CA SER A 69 -6.13 -2.47 -5.19
C SER A 69 -6.19 -3.77 -4.38
N GLU A 70 -5.86 -4.90 -5.02
CA GLU A 70 -5.80 -6.23 -4.41
C GLU A 70 -4.79 -6.35 -3.27
N PHE A 71 -3.74 -5.52 -3.26
CA PHE A 71 -2.80 -5.46 -2.14
C PHE A 71 -3.43 -4.83 -0.89
N PHE A 72 -4.33 -3.86 -1.05
CA PHE A 72 -4.91 -3.10 0.05
C PHE A 72 -6.14 -3.77 0.68
N ASP A 73 -6.86 -4.63 -0.06
CA ASP A 73 -8.06 -5.34 0.41
C ASP A 73 -7.75 -6.50 1.38
N GLN A 74 -7.10 -6.15 2.49
CA GLN A 74 -6.68 -7.05 3.55
C GLN A 74 -7.02 -6.44 4.92
N PRO A 75 -7.27 -7.26 5.97
CA PRO A 75 -7.51 -6.74 7.32
C PRO A 75 -6.33 -5.90 7.82
N ALA A 76 -6.60 -4.87 8.64
CA ALA A 76 -5.61 -3.89 9.08
C ALA A 76 -4.29 -4.50 9.61
N VAL A 77 -4.33 -5.59 10.37
CA VAL A 77 -3.13 -6.28 10.88
C VAL A 77 -2.29 -6.92 9.76
N SER A 78 -2.94 -7.59 8.80
CA SER A 78 -2.26 -8.20 7.66
C SER A 78 -1.67 -7.13 6.75
N LEU A 79 -2.44 -6.08 6.45
CA LEU A 79 -1.99 -4.96 5.63
C LEU A 79 -0.83 -4.20 6.29
N ALA A 80 -0.89 -3.95 7.61
CA ALA A 80 0.16 -3.24 8.33
C ALA A 80 1.50 -4.00 8.32
N ARG A 81 1.45 -5.34 8.35
CA ARG A 81 2.63 -6.19 8.18
C ARG A 81 3.09 -6.20 6.72
N ALA A 82 2.18 -6.35 5.76
CA ALA A 82 2.47 -6.39 4.33
C ALA A 82 3.11 -5.09 3.80
N PHE A 83 2.80 -3.93 4.41
CA PHE A 83 3.46 -2.66 4.10
C PHE A 83 4.95 -2.63 4.45
N LEU A 84 5.43 -3.41 5.42
CA LEU A 84 6.84 -3.39 5.80
C LEU A 84 7.71 -3.87 4.64
N GLY A 85 8.75 -3.11 4.30
CA GLY A 85 9.63 -3.38 3.16
C GLY A 85 9.19 -2.78 1.83
N GLN A 86 7.90 -2.43 1.66
CA GLN A 86 7.40 -1.76 0.46
C GLN A 86 7.89 -0.31 0.36
N VAL A 87 7.94 0.24 -0.85
CA VAL A 87 8.50 1.59 -1.10
C VAL A 87 7.37 2.57 -1.40
N LEU A 88 7.17 3.54 -0.51
CA LEU A 88 6.30 4.69 -0.75
C LEU A 88 7.02 5.68 -1.67
N VAL A 89 6.36 6.06 -2.76
CA VAL A 89 6.88 6.99 -3.76
C VAL A 89 5.98 8.21 -3.85
N ARG A 90 6.58 9.39 -3.89
CA ARG A 90 5.94 10.69 -4.10
C ARG A 90 6.60 11.39 -5.28
N GLN A 91 5.86 11.73 -6.32
CA GLN A 91 6.34 12.53 -7.45
C GLN A 91 5.89 13.98 -7.32
N LEU A 92 6.83 14.88 -7.00
CA LEU A 92 6.58 16.32 -6.91
C LEU A 92 6.26 16.91 -8.30
N ASP A 93 5.65 18.09 -8.32
CA ASP A 93 5.16 18.74 -9.53
C ASP A 93 6.28 19.11 -10.52
N ASN A 94 7.52 19.20 -10.04
CA ASN A 94 8.74 19.39 -10.85
C ASN A 94 9.31 18.07 -11.42
N GLY A 95 8.60 16.94 -11.27
CA GLY A 95 9.02 15.60 -11.70
C GLY A 95 9.93 14.85 -10.72
N THR A 96 10.37 15.47 -9.61
CA THR A 96 11.26 14.81 -8.63
C THR A 96 10.53 13.70 -7.88
N GLU A 97 11.08 12.48 -7.91
CA GLU A 97 10.58 11.36 -7.10
C GLU A 97 11.29 11.27 -5.75
N LEU A 98 10.51 11.34 -4.67
CA LEU A 98 10.94 11.06 -3.30
C LEU A 98 10.53 9.64 -2.96
N ARG A 99 11.47 8.84 -2.43
CA ARG A 99 11.30 7.40 -2.23
C ARG A 99 11.67 7.00 -0.81
N GLY A 100 10.81 6.25 -0.13
CA GLY A 100 11.11 5.74 1.21
C GLY A 100 10.51 4.35 1.47
N ARG A 101 11.33 3.41 1.92
CA ARG A 101 10.87 2.08 2.34
C ARG A 101 10.15 2.18 3.68
N ILE A 102 8.95 1.60 3.79
CA ILE A 102 8.20 1.57 5.05
C ILE A 102 8.89 0.60 6.04
N VAL A 103 9.20 1.09 7.24
CA VAL A 103 9.86 0.31 8.30
C VAL A 103 9.06 0.21 9.60
N GLU A 104 8.00 1.02 9.75
CA GLU A 104 7.13 1.03 10.93
C GLU A 104 5.69 1.43 10.56
N THR A 105 4.70 0.68 11.07
CA THR A 105 3.26 0.86 10.84
C THR A 105 2.45 0.60 12.12
N GLU A 106 1.22 1.13 12.19
CA GLU A 106 0.25 0.78 13.24
C GLU A 106 -1.11 0.43 12.63
N ALA A 107 -1.70 -0.67 13.06
CA ALA A 107 -3.08 -1.03 12.73
C ALA A 107 -4.06 -0.35 13.70
N TYR A 108 -5.18 0.11 13.15
CA TYR A 108 -6.37 0.56 13.87
C TYR A 108 -7.56 -0.26 13.37
N LEU A 109 -8.21 -1.02 14.25
CA LEU A 109 -9.06 -2.14 13.82
C LEU A 109 -10.48 -1.74 13.40
N GLY A 110 -10.97 -0.58 13.84
CA GLY A 110 -12.33 -0.11 13.52
C GLY A 110 -13.17 0.14 14.77
N PRO A 111 -14.48 -0.17 14.75
CA PRO A 111 -15.42 0.09 15.84
C PRO A 111 -15.00 -0.42 17.21
N GLU A 112 -14.36 -1.58 17.31
CA GLU A 112 -13.95 -2.15 18.60
C GLU A 112 -12.73 -1.46 19.22
N ASP A 113 -11.94 -0.74 18.42
CA ASP A 113 -10.63 -0.22 18.83
C ASP A 113 -10.73 1.16 19.47
N GLU A 114 -10.67 1.22 20.80
CA GLU A 114 -10.77 2.48 21.57
C GLU A 114 -9.67 3.52 21.23
N ALA A 115 -8.57 3.11 20.58
CA ALA A 115 -7.55 4.03 20.09
C ALA A 115 -7.90 4.65 18.72
N ALA A 116 -8.85 4.08 17.99
CA ALA A 116 -9.21 4.51 16.64
C ALA A 116 -10.16 5.71 16.65
N HIS A 117 -10.08 6.52 15.58
CA HIS A 117 -11.08 7.58 15.35
C HIS A 117 -12.48 7.03 15.02
N SER A 118 -12.55 5.77 14.58
CA SER A 118 -13.75 5.01 14.19
C SER A 118 -14.40 4.23 15.34
N ARG A 119 -13.86 4.29 16.57
CA ARG A 119 -14.39 3.58 17.75
C ARG A 119 -15.90 3.76 17.91
N GLY A 120 -16.60 2.70 18.32
CA GLY A 120 -18.06 2.67 18.41
C GLY A 120 -18.79 2.93 17.08
N GLY A 121 -18.14 2.67 15.94
CA GLY A 121 -18.69 2.96 14.60
C GLY A 121 -18.72 4.46 14.25
N ARG A 122 -17.97 5.30 14.97
CA ARG A 122 -18.05 6.77 14.82
C ARG A 122 -17.52 7.25 13.47
N GLN A 123 -18.43 7.47 12.52
CA GLN A 123 -18.15 8.17 11.27
C GLN A 123 -18.39 9.68 11.40
N THR A 124 -17.49 10.47 10.81
CA THR A 124 -17.52 11.94 10.78
C THR A 124 -16.97 12.43 9.44
N PRO A 125 -17.22 13.69 9.03
CA PRO A 125 -16.60 14.25 7.81
C PRO A 125 -15.06 14.17 7.82
N ARG A 126 -14.43 14.21 9.01
CA ARG A 126 -12.96 14.14 9.16
C ARG A 126 -12.40 12.75 8.85
N ASN A 127 -13.06 11.66 9.24
CA ASN A 127 -12.54 10.29 9.13
C ASN A 127 -13.27 9.42 8.10
N ARG A 128 -14.12 10.03 7.25
CA ARG A 128 -14.83 9.36 6.14
C ARG A 128 -13.93 8.43 5.33
N SER A 129 -12.69 8.83 5.07
CA SER A 129 -11.65 8.08 4.35
C SER A 129 -11.35 6.68 4.93
N MET A 130 -11.58 6.46 6.24
CA MET A 130 -11.43 5.15 6.90
C MET A 130 -12.60 4.18 6.63
N PHE A 131 -13.68 4.69 6.03
CA PHE A 131 -14.89 3.94 5.64
C PHE A 131 -15.06 3.93 4.11
N MET A 132 -13.99 4.26 3.38
CA MET A 132 -13.91 4.17 1.92
C MET A 132 -13.07 2.96 1.53
N GLU A 133 -13.15 2.60 0.25
CA GLU A 133 -12.46 1.44 -0.34
C GLU A 133 -11.00 1.27 0.15
N PRO A 134 -10.55 0.03 0.39
CA PRO A 134 -9.17 -0.24 0.79
C PRO A 134 -8.16 0.38 -0.18
N GLY A 135 -7.11 1.01 0.36
CA GLY A 135 -6.17 1.82 -0.42
C GLY A 135 -6.50 3.32 -0.44
N THR A 136 -7.69 3.72 0.01
CA THR A 136 -8.01 5.16 0.20
C THR A 136 -7.13 5.77 1.29
N LEU A 137 -6.50 6.89 0.99
CA LEU A 137 -5.69 7.65 1.94
C LEU A 137 -6.57 8.38 2.95
N TYR A 138 -6.28 8.17 4.22
CA TYR A 138 -6.80 8.97 5.32
C TYR A 138 -5.71 9.90 5.86
N VAL A 139 -5.78 11.18 5.51
CA VAL A 139 -4.81 12.20 5.98
C VAL A 139 -5.51 13.21 6.88
N TYR A 140 -5.01 13.36 8.12
CA TYR A 140 -5.62 14.25 9.10
C TYR A 140 -4.59 15.14 9.81
N LEU A 141 -5.05 16.31 10.24
CA LEU A 141 -4.26 17.24 11.04
C LEU A 141 -4.32 16.86 12.53
N ILE A 142 -3.15 16.79 13.17
CA ILE A 142 -2.94 16.55 14.60
C ILE A 142 -2.17 17.74 15.21
N TYR A 143 -2.50 18.08 16.46
CA TYR A 143 -1.93 19.23 17.20
C TYR A 143 -1.97 20.58 16.45
N GLY A 144 -2.92 20.74 15.51
CA GLY A 144 -3.10 21.97 14.72
C GLY A 144 -2.00 22.27 13.68
N MET A 145 -0.95 21.47 13.56
CA MET A 145 0.23 21.80 12.74
C MET A 145 0.91 20.63 12.02
N TYR A 146 0.51 19.39 12.32
CA TYR A 146 1.17 18.19 11.79
C TYR A 146 0.17 17.27 11.10
N PHE A 147 0.61 16.53 10.08
CA PHE A 147 -0.22 15.52 9.42
C PHE A 147 0.13 14.10 9.88
N CYS A 148 -0.84 13.20 9.79
CA CYS A 148 -0.64 11.75 9.86
C CYS A 148 -1.26 11.12 8.60
N MET A 149 -0.53 10.25 7.93
CA MET A 149 -0.95 9.54 6.72
C MET A 149 -1.29 8.09 7.04
N ASN A 150 -2.54 7.72 6.83
CA ASN A 150 -3.05 6.37 7.00
C ASN A 150 -3.61 5.86 5.67
N VAL A 151 -3.76 4.55 5.53
CA VAL A 151 -4.39 3.90 4.37
C VAL A 151 -5.55 3.05 4.86
N SER A 152 -6.72 3.21 4.25
CA SER A 152 -7.91 2.38 4.49
C SER A 152 -7.59 0.92 4.18
N SER A 153 -8.16 0.02 4.97
CA SER A 153 -7.95 -1.43 4.90
C SER A 153 -9.30 -2.15 4.87
N ARG A 154 -9.32 -3.47 4.71
CA ARG A 154 -10.57 -4.23 4.75
C ARG A 154 -11.17 -4.23 6.15
N GLY A 155 -12.37 -3.67 6.28
CA GLY A 155 -13.15 -3.55 7.52
C GLY A 155 -13.63 -2.11 7.72
N GLU A 156 -14.86 -1.93 8.20
CA GLU A 156 -15.42 -0.58 8.40
C GLU A 156 -14.58 0.22 9.39
N GLY A 157 -14.13 1.41 8.99
CA GLY A 157 -13.33 2.26 9.86
C GLY A 157 -11.94 1.69 10.17
N ALA A 158 -11.48 0.63 9.51
CA ALA A 158 -10.20 -0.02 9.77
C ALA A 158 -9.10 0.58 8.88
N CYS A 159 -7.95 0.94 9.45
CA CYS A 159 -6.86 1.54 8.68
C CYS A 159 -5.47 1.22 9.24
N VAL A 160 -4.44 1.60 8.47
CA VAL A 160 -3.05 1.51 8.89
C VAL A 160 -2.37 2.87 8.83
N LEU A 161 -1.81 3.33 9.94
CA LEU A 161 -0.94 4.51 10.00
C LEU A 161 0.48 4.15 9.54
N LEU A 162 1.04 4.94 8.62
CA LEU A 162 2.47 4.89 8.31
C LEU A 162 3.25 5.73 9.33
N ARG A 163 4.29 5.16 9.95
CA ARG A 163 5.00 5.81 11.06
C ARG A 163 6.46 6.13 10.81
N ALA A 164 7.18 5.29 10.08
CA ALA A 164 8.55 5.59 9.73
C ALA A 164 8.94 4.99 8.39
N LEU A 165 9.79 5.72 7.68
CA LEU A 165 10.40 5.30 6.43
C LEU A 165 11.93 5.33 6.55
N GLU A 166 12.58 4.39 5.88
CA GLU A 166 13.97 4.48 5.44
C GLU A 166 14.01 5.33 4.16
N PRO A 167 14.65 6.52 4.15
CA PRO A 167 14.80 7.34 2.95
C PRO A 167 15.70 6.64 1.92
N LEU A 168 15.21 6.47 0.68
CA LEU A 168 15.93 5.80 -0.41
C LEU A 168 16.31 6.73 -1.57
N GLY A 169 15.53 7.81 -1.79
CA GLY A 169 15.77 8.76 -2.88
C GLY A 169 15.14 10.12 -2.61
N GLY A 170 15.76 11.20 -3.10
CA GLY A 170 15.31 12.57 -2.87
C GLY A 170 15.66 13.15 -1.50
N LEU A 171 16.71 12.64 -0.83
CA LEU A 171 17.06 12.99 0.55
C LEU A 171 17.25 14.50 0.78
N GLU A 172 17.92 15.21 -0.13
CA GLU A 172 18.11 16.66 0.02
C GLU A 172 16.80 17.45 -0.11
N THR A 173 15.89 17.03 -0.99
CA THR A 173 14.55 17.63 -1.07
C THR A 173 13.75 17.36 0.19
N MET A 174 13.80 16.14 0.75
CA MET A 174 13.21 15.85 2.08
C MET A 174 13.83 16.73 3.18
N ARG A 175 15.14 16.97 3.14
CA ARG A 175 15.88 17.81 4.10
C ARG A 175 15.44 19.27 4.00
N GLN A 176 15.27 19.79 2.78
CA GLN A 176 14.76 21.13 2.51
C GLN A 176 13.32 21.29 3.00
N LEU A 177 12.39 20.43 2.56
CA LEU A 177 10.98 20.43 2.95
C LEU A 177 10.77 20.39 4.47
N ARG A 178 11.64 19.67 5.19
CA ARG A 178 11.58 19.62 6.66
C ARG A 178 12.30 20.76 7.36
N SER A 179 13.26 21.42 6.72
CA SER A 179 13.99 22.54 7.32
C SER A 179 13.19 23.84 7.24
N THR A 180 12.48 24.08 6.12
CA THR A 180 11.59 25.25 5.96
C THR A 180 10.46 25.29 6.99
N LEU A 181 10.00 24.13 7.45
CA LEU A 181 8.96 24.00 8.48
C LEU A 181 9.48 24.07 9.93
N ARG A 182 10.81 24.10 10.16
CA ARG A 182 11.40 24.20 11.52
C ARG A 182 11.61 25.66 11.92
N LYS A 183 10.62 26.25 12.61
CA LYS A 183 10.81 27.50 13.35
C LYS A 183 11.83 27.29 14.48
N GLY A 184 12.80 28.20 14.60
CA GLY A 184 13.72 28.28 15.76
C GLY A 184 14.93 27.32 15.78
N ALA A 185 15.22 26.58 14.71
CA ALA A 185 16.37 25.67 14.64
C ALA A 185 17.32 25.96 13.47
N ALA A 186 17.46 27.24 13.11
CA ALA A 186 18.37 27.69 12.06
C ALA A 186 19.83 27.37 12.45
N GLY A 187 20.55 26.63 11.60
CA GLY A 187 21.99 26.35 11.74
C GLY A 187 22.37 24.87 11.71
N ARG A 188 21.57 23.95 12.27
CA ARG A 188 21.89 22.51 12.23
C ARG A 188 21.15 21.78 11.12
N ALA A 189 21.90 21.27 10.15
CA ALA A 189 21.39 20.32 9.15
C ALA A 189 20.75 19.10 9.84
N LEU A 190 19.56 18.70 9.35
CA LEU A 190 18.91 17.46 9.77
C LEU A 190 19.75 16.28 9.29
N ARG A 191 19.98 15.27 10.16
CA ARG A 191 20.57 13.99 9.75
C ARG A 191 19.52 13.14 9.04
N ASP A 192 19.94 12.20 8.21
CA ASP A 192 19.02 11.37 7.42
C ASP A 192 18.03 10.60 8.29
N ARG A 193 18.50 10.02 9.41
CA ARG A 193 17.64 9.37 10.40
C ARG A 193 16.52 10.29 10.91
N GLU A 194 16.75 11.60 10.96
CA GLU A 194 15.76 12.55 11.44
C GLU A 194 14.66 12.83 10.40
N LEU A 195 14.87 12.53 9.10
CA LEU A 195 13.97 12.86 7.99
C LEU A 195 12.59 12.22 8.13
N CYS A 196 12.53 10.89 8.22
CA CYS A 196 11.28 10.12 8.15
C CYS A 196 10.98 9.26 9.39
N SER A 197 11.69 9.46 10.51
CA SER A 197 11.50 8.70 11.76
C SER A 197 10.32 9.19 12.61
N GLY A 198 9.12 9.24 12.03
CA GLY A 198 7.88 9.60 12.73
C GLY A 198 6.74 9.96 11.77
N PRO A 199 5.46 9.70 12.13
CA PRO A 199 4.32 9.77 11.22
C PRO A 199 4.14 11.16 10.60
N SER A 200 4.40 12.22 11.36
CA SER A 200 4.35 13.59 10.83
C SER A 200 5.65 14.04 10.18
N LYS A 201 6.79 13.40 10.50
CA LYS A 201 8.07 13.70 9.85
C LYS A 201 8.08 13.20 8.41
N LEU A 202 7.61 11.97 8.17
CA LEU A 202 7.50 11.43 6.81
C LEU A 202 6.50 12.22 5.95
N CYS A 203 5.38 12.70 6.52
CA CYS A 203 4.45 13.58 5.79
C CYS A 203 5.13 14.88 5.34
N GLN A 204 5.89 15.54 6.22
CA GLN A 204 6.67 16.73 5.85
C GLN A 204 7.76 16.43 4.82
N ALA A 205 8.51 15.34 5.01
CA ALA A 205 9.58 14.92 4.09
C ALA A 205 9.06 14.63 2.67
N LEU A 206 7.84 14.11 2.55
CA LEU A 206 7.21 13.76 1.28
C LEU A 206 6.22 14.83 0.78
N ALA A 207 6.14 16.01 1.38
CA ALA A 207 5.13 17.03 1.05
C ALA A 207 3.71 16.44 0.93
N ILE A 208 3.31 15.65 1.94
CA ILE A 208 1.96 15.11 2.12
C ILE A 208 1.21 16.01 3.12
N ASP A 209 0.11 16.57 2.66
CA ASP A 209 -0.79 17.42 3.43
C ASP A 209 -2.25 16.97 3.30
N LYS A 210 -3.20 17.79 3.76
CA LYS A 210 -4.63 17.46 3.73
C LYS A 210 -5.18 17.25 2.31
N SER A 211 -4.55 17.78 1.25
CA SER A 211 -4.99 17.58 -0.14
C SER A 211 -4.84 16.15 -0.65
N PHE A 212 -4.14 15.28 0.10
CA PHE A 212 -4.00 13.84 -0.18
C PHE A 212 -5.06 12.98 0.51
N ASP A 213 -5.91 13.55 1.38
CA ASP A 213 -7.03 12.82 1.97
C ASP A 213 -8.04 12.38 0.90
N GLN A 214 -8.64 11.19 1.09
CA GLN A 214 -9.63 10.57 0.21
C GLN A 214 -9.12 10.19 -1.20
N ARG A 215 -7.80 10.30 -1.47
CA ARG A 215 -7.21 9.82 -2.73
C ARG A 215 -6.92 8.32 -2.68
N ASP A 216 -6.97 7.68 -3.84
CA ASP A 216 -6.71 6.24 -4.02
C ASP A 216 -5.22 5.97 -4.25
N LEU A 217 -4.54 5.31 -3.29
CA LEU A 217 -3.10 5.04 -3.36
C LEU A 217 -2.70 4.04 -4.47
N ALA A 218 -3.64 3.23 -4.98
CA ALA A 218 -3.39 2.35 -6.13
C ALA A 218 -3.42 3.12 -7.46
N LYS A 219 -4.21 4.21 -7.54
CA LYS A 219 -4.48 4.93 -8.80
C LYS A 219 -3.88 6.34 -8.92
N ASP A 220 -3.53 6.99 -7.81
CA ASP A 220 -3.00 8.36 -7.81
C ASP A 220 -1.67 8.48 -8.58
N LYS A 221 -1.43 9.65 -9.19
CA LYS A 221 -0.24 9.92 -10.03
C LYS A 221 0.92 10.54 -9.26
N ALA A 222 0.63 11.22 -8.16
CA ALA A 222 1.54 12.01 -7.33
C ALA A 222 2.04 11.23 -6.10
N VAL A 223 1.33 10.17 -5.68
CA VAL A 223 1.75 9.22 -4.63
C VAL A 223 1.31 7.79 -4.99
N TRP A 224 2.19 6.81 -4.78
CA TRP A 224 1.88 5.39 -4.95
C TRP A 224 2.80 4.50 -4.12
N LEU A 225 2.47 3.20 -4.05
CA LEU A 225 3.32 2.19 -3.42
C LEU A 225 3.90 1.24 -4.47
N GLU A 226 5.20 0.96 -4.36
CA GLU A 226 5.93 -0.02 -5.16
C GLU A 226 6.33 -1.23 -4.32
N ARG A 227 6.36 -2.41 -4.95
CA ARG A 227 6.87 -3.61 -4.30
C ARG A 227 8.35 -3.43 -3.92
N GLY A 228 8.68 -3.69 -2.66
CA GLY A 228 10.05 -3.64 -2.17
C GLY A 228 10.95 -4.64 -2.91
N PRO A 229 12.25 -4.34 -3.12
CA PRO A 229 13.17 -5.32 -3.69
C PRO A 229 13.30 -6.52 -2.72
N PRO A 230 13.37 -7.76 -3.25
CA PRO A 230 13.52 -8.94 -2.39
C PRO A 230 14.84 -8.86 -1.62
N GLY A 231 14.76 -9.06 -0.30
CA GLY A 231 15.93 -9.21 0.55
C GLY A 231 16.53 -10.62 0.45
N PRO A 232 17.75 -10.84 1.00
CA PRO A 232 18.32 -12.19 1.13
C PRO A 232 17.52 -13.07 2.10
N SER A 233 16.70 -12.47 2.96
CA SER A 233 15.71 -13.13 3.81
C SER A 233 14.53 -12.18 4.06
N GLU A 234 13.37 -12.73 4.41
CA GLU A 234 12.27 -11.92 4.95
C GLU A 234 12.71 -11.14 6.21
N PRO A 235 12.27 -9.87 6.37
CA PRO A 235 12.64 -9.06 7.52
C PRO A 235 11.97 -9.59 8.80
N VAL A 236 12.71 -9.64 9.91
CA VAL A 236 12.12 -10.00 11.20
C VAL A 236 11.22 -8.85 11.68
N VAL A 237 9.92 -9.11 11.78
CA VAL A 237 8.92 -8.13 12.20
C VAL A 237 8.65 -8.24 13.70
N VAL A 238 8.89 -7.16 14.43
CA VAL A 238 8.48 -7.01 15.83
C VAL A 238 7.03 -6.52 15.89
N ALA A 239 6.21 -7.13 16.75
CA ALA A 239 4.89 -6.63 17.12
C ALA A 239 4.94 -6.02 18.53
N ALA A 240 4.49 -4.79 18.70
CA ALA A 240 4.65 -4.00 19.92
C ALA A 240 3.41 -3.13 20.22
N ALA A 241 3.35 -2.56 21.43
CA ALA A 241 2.34 -1.56 21.78
C ALA A 241 2.47 -0.31 20.89
N ARG A 242 1.33 0.34 20.62
CA ARG A 242 1.22 1.55 19.77
C ARG A 242 1.68 2.81 20.52
N VAL A 243 2.15 3.80 19.80
CA VAL A 243 2.79 5.01 20.36
C VAL A 243 1.80 6.16 20.43
N GLY A 244 1.62 6.71 21.64
CA GLY A 244 0.85 7.93 21.88
C GLY A 244 -0.65 7.71 22.17
N ILE A 245 -1.07 6.47 22.39
CA ILE A 245 -2.49 6.10 22.62
C ILE A 245 -2.81 5.73 24.08
N GLY A 246 -2.10 6.31 25.06
CA GLY A 246 -2.24 5.96 26.49
C GLY A 246 -3.65 6.16 27.07
N HIS A 247 -4.52 6.91 26.39
CA HIS A 247 -5.92 7.09 26.76
C HIS A 247 -6.84 5.90 26.40
N ALA A 248 -6.33 4.86 25.73
CA ALA A 248 -7.14 3.79 25.14
C ALA A 248 -7.32 2.55 26.05
N GLY A 249 -6.95 2.64 27.34
CA GLY A 249 -7.06 1.52 28.29
C GLY A 249 -6.37 0.24 27.77
N GLU A 250 -7.06 -0.90 27.81
CA GLU A 250 -6.58 -2.19 27.29
C GLU A 250 -6.08 -2.13 25.84
N TRP A 251 -6.65 -1.24 25.00
CA TRP A 251 -6.22 -1.06 23.61
C TRP A 251 -4.87 -0.35 23.45
N ALA A 252 -4.35 0.28 24.51
CA ALA A 252 -3.00 0.85 24.55
C ALA A 252 -1.92 -0.25 24.56
N HIS A 253 -2.21 -1.40 25.17
CA HIS A 253 -1.24 -2.48 25.39
C HIS A 253 -1.24 -3.55 24.27
N LYS A 254 -2.24 -3.57 23.39
CA LYS A 254 -2.32 -4.55 22.30
C LYS A 254 -1.15 -4.41 21.31
N PRO A 255 -0.56 -5.52 20.82
CA PRO A 255 0.60 -5.52 19.94
C PRO A 255 0.24 -5.20 18.47
N LEU A 256 -0.32 -4.01 18.25
CA LEU A 256 -0.86 -3.54 16.96
C LEU A 256 0.08 -2.56 16.23
N ARG A 257 1.30 -2.36 16.73
CA ARG A 257 2.40 -1.68 16.02
C ARG A 257 3.37 -2.69 15.48
N PHE A 258 3.79 -2.53 14.23
CA PHE A 258 4.71 -3.44 13.56
C PHE A 258 5.92 -2.68 13.03
N TYR A 259 7.13 -3.24 13.21
CA TYR A 259 8.34 -2.65 12.66
C TYR A 259 9.42 -3.68 12.33
N ILE A 260 10.32 -3.32 11.41
CA ILE A 260 11.48 -4.13 11.04
C ILE A 260 12.51 -4.08 12.16
N GLN A 261 12.85 -5.25 12.73
CA GLN A 261 13.81 -5.36 13.82
C GLN A 261 15.19 -4.85 13.40
N GLY A 262 15.87 -4.11 14.30
CA GLY A 262 17.22 -3.59 14.05
C GLY A 262 17.30 -2.42 13.07
N SER A 263 16.21 -2.05 12.38
CA SER A 263 16.21 -0.90 11.47
C SER A 263 16.49 0.42 12.22
N PRO A 264 17.51 1.21 11.83
CA PRO A 264 17.85 2.47 12.50
C PRO A 264 16.83 3.58 12.21
N TRP A 265 15.90 3.36 11.28
CA TRP A 265 14.93 4.33 10.79
C TRP A 265 13.62 4.35 11.59
N VAL A 266 13.36 3.29 12.38
CA VAL A 266 12.18 3.16 13.26
C VAL A 266 12.13 4.33 14.25
N SER A 267 10.92 4.87 14.47
CA SER A 267 10.71 6.07 15.29
C SER A 267 10.88 5.80 16.79
N VAL A 268 10.36 4.68 17.28
CA VAL A 268 10.45 4.26 18.70
C VAL A 268 10.73 2.76 18.76
N VAL A 269 11.84 2.35 19.38
CA VAL A 269 12.18 0.92 19.55
C VAL A 269 11.58 0.40 20.85
N ASP A 270 10.97 -0.79 20.80
CA ASP A 270 10.46 -1.50 21.98
C ASP A 270 11.38 -2.69 22.31
N ARG A 271 12.28 -2.47 23.29
CA ARG A 271 13.27 -3.47 23.73
C ARG A 271 12.65 -4.67 24.44
N ALA A 272 11.42 -4.59 24.93
CA ALA A 272 10.73 -5.74 25.52
C ALA A 272 10.19 -6.64 24.40
N ALA A 273 9.42 -6.06 23.46
CA ALA A 273 8.88 -6.78 22.31
C ALA A 273 9.96 -7.42 21.41
N GLU A 274 11.14 -6.79 21.27
CA GLU A 274 12.30 -7.39 20.59
C GLU A 274 12.80 -8.68 21.27
N ARG A 275 12.77 -8.75 22.62
CA ARG A 275 13.20 -9.94 23.37
C ARG A 275 12.18 -11.07 23.27
N ASP A 276 10.89 -10.74 23.28
CA ASP A 276 9.81 -11.73 23.26
C ASP A 276 9.61 -12.34 21.86
N SER A 277 9.82 -11.54 20.81
CA SER A 277 9.95 -12.02 19.43
C SER A 277 11.05 -13.08 19.30
N HIS A 278 12.25 -12.81 19.85
CA HIS A 278 13.36 -13.77 19.86
C HIS A 278 13.07 -15.04 20.67
N ARG A 279 12.40 -14.94 21.84
CA ARG A 279 12.01 -16.11 22.65
C ARG A 279 11.01 -17.01 21.91
N SER A 280 10.06 -16.39 21.20
CA SER A 280 9.01 -17.09 20.46
C SER A 280 9.60 -17.89 19.28
N ALA A 281 10.47 -17.26 18.49
CA ALA A 281 11.20 -17.93 17.40
C ALA A 281 12.06 -19.10 17.91
N ARG A 282 12.79 -18.92 19.02
CA ARG A 282 13.59 -19.99 19.64
C ARG A 282 12.76 -21.15 20.20
N ARG A 283 11.54 -20.90 20.68
CA ARG A 283 10.60 -21.96 21.12
C ARG A 283 10.08 -22.77 19.94
N GLN A 284 9.66 -22.12 18.85
CA GLN A 284 9.19 -22.80 17.64
C GLN A 284 10.29 -23.68 17.00
N GLY A 285 11.52 -23.17 16.91
CA GLY A 285 12.67 -23.95 16.41
C GLY A 285 13.02 -25.19 17.26
N ARG A 286 12.79 -25.14 18.59
CA ARG A 286 12.99 -26.32 19.46
C ARG A 286 11.87 -27.34 19.36
N GLY A 287 10.62 -26.90 19.12
CA GLY A 287 9.48 -27.79 18.93
C GLY A 287 9.65 -28.75 17.74
N LEU A 288 10.17 -28.26 16.62
CA LEU A 288 10.52 -29.09 15.45
C LEU A 288 11.60 -30.13 15.80
N GLN A 289 12.64 -29.74 16.54
CA GLN A 289 13.71 -30.66 16.94
C GLN A 289 13.27 -31.73 17.95
N SER A 290 12.29 -31.44 18.83
CA SER A 290 11.71 -32.46 19.71
C SER A 290 10.84 -33.48 18.98
N SER A 291 10.14 -33.06 17.91
CA SER A 291 9.30 -33.98 17.11
C SER A 291 10.15 -35.05 16.41
N CYS A 292 11.30 -34.67 15.84
CA CYS A 292 12.21 -35.60 15.17
C CYS A 292 12.92 -36.60 16.11
N LYS A 293 12.93 -36.37 17.44
CA LYS A 293 13.54 -37.29 18.42
C LYS A 293 12.58 -38.34 19.00
N GLY A 294 11.29 -38.28 18.65
CA GLY A 294 10.25 -39.20 19.16
C GLY A 294 10.15 -40.56 18.46
N LYS A 295 10.86 -40.80 17.34
CA LYS A 295 10.78 -42.05 16.55
C LYS A 295 12.14 -42.70 16.29
N LEU A 296 12.95 -42.91 17.34
CA LEU A 296 14.17 -43.74 17.23
C LEU A 296 14.49 -44.58 18.47
N LEU A 297 13.47 -45.22 19.06
CA LEU A 297 13.64 -46.26 20.09
C LEU A 297 12.70 -47.45 19.85
N SER A 298 12.96 -48.22 18.79
CA SER A 298 12.79 -49.67 18.81
C SER A 298 13.35 -50.34 17.54
N ARG A 299 14.02 -51.48 17.73
CA ARG A 299 14.50 -52.45 16.72
C ARG A 299 15.61 -51.96 15.79
N GLY A 300 16.83 -52.43 16.06
CA GLY A 300 17.99 -52.19 15.21
C GLY A 300 18.07 -53.11 13.99
N ARG A 301 18.47 -52.55 12.85
CA ARG A 301 19.34 -53.15 11.82
C ARG A 301 19.92 -52.00 11.00
N TRP A 302 21.23 -51.99 10.83
CA TRP A 302 21.87 -51.08 9.87
C TRP A 302 21.68 -51.63 8.46
N LEU A 303 20.96 -50.90 7.62
CA LEU A 303 20.98 -51.06 6.17
C LEU A 303 21.19 -49.69 5.53
N SER A 304 22.20 -49.61 4.67
CA SER A 304 22.53 -48.42 3.91
C SER A 304 21.50 -48.19 2.81
N ALA A 305 20.90 -46.99 2.78
CA ALA A 305 20.13 -46.50 1.64
C ALA A 305 20.22 -44.97 1.55
N ARG A 306 20.02 -44.47 0.32
CA ARG A 306 20.30 -43.10 -0.12
C ARG A 306 19.27 -42.06 0.38
N GLU A 307 19.69 -40.80 0.28
CA GLU A 307 18.95 -39.52 0.33
C GLU A 307 17.41 -39.54 0.55
N PRO A 308 16.90 -38.69 1.47
CA PRO A 308 15.52 -38.25 1.45
C PRO A 308 15.38 -36.84 0.83
N SER A 309 14.71 -36.77 -0.31
CA SER A 309 14.10 -35.54 -0.81
C SER A 309 12.92 -35.13 0.10
N CYS A 310 12.98 -33.94 0.70
CA CYS A 310 11.91 -33.42 1.54
C CYS A 310 10.75 -32.85 0.70
N LEU A 311 9.78 -33.70 0.36
CA LEU A 311 8.48 -33.27 -0.12
C LEU A 311 7.67 -32.62 1.02
N ILE A 312 7.13 -31.43 0.77
CA ILE A 312 6.23 -30.72 1.69
C ILE A 312 4.81 -31.25 1.47
N PRO A 313 4.10 -31.76 2.49
CA PRO A 313 2.68 -32.08 2.36
C PRO A 313 1.87 -30.78 2.40
N ALA A 314 1.11 -30.53 1.32
CA ALA A 314 0.09 -29.50 1.30
C ALA A 314 -1.23 -30.09 1.82
N GLU A 315 -1.72 -29.62 2.97
CA GLU A 315 -3.04 -29.99 3.47
C GLU A 315 -4.10 -28.94 3.12
N HIS A 316 -4.95 -29.28 2.15
CA HIS A 316 -6.32 -28.81 2.09
C HIS A 316 -7.22 -29.81 2.80
N PRO A 317 -8.28 -29.35 3.48
CA PRO A 317 -9.53 -30.07 3.43
C PRO A 317 -10.69 -29.15 3.05
N SER A 318 -11.32 -29.45 1.91
CA SER A 318 -12.61 -28.90 1.52
C SER A 318 -13.54 -30.04 1.09
N THR A 319 -14.47 -30.45 1.95
CA THR A 319 -15.83 -30.86 1.56
C THR A 319 -16.73 -31.12 2.77
N LEU A 320 -17.75 -30.26 2.89
CA LEU A 320 -19.16 -30.58 3.12
C LEU A 320 -19.52 -31.95 3.72
N LEU A 321 -20.20 -31.91 4.87
CA LEU A 321 -21.26 -32.87 5.22
C LEU A 321 -22.47 -32.09 5.75
N SER A 322 -23.64 -32.32 5.16
CA SER A 322 -24.90 -31.71 5.56
C SER A 322 -25.64 -32.59 6.56
N TRP A 323 -26.13 -31.99 7.66
CA TRP A 323 -27.15 -32.60 8.50
C TRP A 323 -28.21 -31.54 8.83
N ALA A 324 -29.42 -31.76 8.33
CA ALA A 324 -30.58 -30.94 8.63
C ALA A 324 -31.79 -31.86 8.82
N GLN A 325 -32.28 -31.99 10.07
CA GLN A 325 -33.70 -32.17 10.36
C GLN A 325 -34.00 -32.00 11.86
N THR A 326 -34.66 -30.88 12.15
CA THR A 326 -35.92 -30.77 12.91
C THR A 326 -36.06 -31.41 14.30
N SER A 327 -36.26 -30.54 15.29
CA SER A 327 -37.46 -30.59 16.16
C SER A 327 -37.92 -29.16 16.48
N ARG A 328 -39.19 -28.99 16.86
CA ARG A 328 -39.96 -27.74 16.71
C ARG A 328 -40.84 -27.52 17.94
N TRP A 329 -41.37 -26.29 18.08
CA TRP A 329 -42.41 -25.84 19.04
C TRP A 329 -41.96 -25.46 20.46
N ALA A 330 -42.01 -24.16 20.76
CA ALA A 330 -43.02 -23.62 21.66
C ALA A 330 -43.30 -22.14 21.30
N THR A 331 -44.57 -21.76 21.29
CA THR A 331 -45.08 -20.41 20.98
C THR A 331 -45.42 -19.66 22.26
N ASP A 332 -45.26 -18.34 22.30
CA ASP A 332 -46.44 -17.49 22.59
C ASP A 332 -46.31 -16.05 22.05
N ARG A 333 -47.45 -15.34 22.05
CA ARG A 333 -47.74 -14.06 21.37
C ARG A 333 -47.52 -12.80 22.24
N PRO A 334 -47.49 -11.61 21.61
CA PRO A 334 -47.42 -10.33 22.32
C PRO A 334 -48.80 -9.83 22.79
N GLY A 335 -48.82 -8.89 23.74
CA GLY A 335 -50.05 -8.17 24.09
C GLY A 335 -49.93 -7.16 25.24
N ARG A 336 -49.52 -5.92 24.93
CA ARG A 336 -50.14 -4.63 25.31
C ARG A 336 -49.30 -3.46 24.81
#